data_AF-A0A0B7MM28-F1
#
_entry.id   AF-A0A0B7MM28-F1
#
_cell.length_a   1.000
_cell.length_b   1.000
_cell.length_c   1.000
_cell.angle_alpha   90.00
_cell.angle_beta   90.00
_cell.angle_gamma   90.00
#
_symmetry.space_group_name_H-M   'P 1'
#
loop_
_entity.id
_entity.type
_entity.pdbx_description
1 polymer ?
#
loop_
_entity_poly.entity_id
_entity_poly.type
_entity_poly.pdbx_seq_one_letter_code
_entity_poly.pdbx_strand_id
1 'polypeptide(L)'
;MLWFTSSLIRTSKMYKFTLDRKMGNISGTLFLPSLFTENSARKLLERKILDISKIYWGQGIDNNYLVSTNSSSDFCGICNNSIDYIFTDPPFGSNLMYSELNFLWEAWLKVFTNNQTEAIVNSVQGKDLRDYQHLMERCLREMYRILKPGRWMTMVFHNSRNSVWNAIMEAIASAGFVIADIRLLDKKQGSFKQVTSTQAVKSDLVISAYKPRQDFLASFEEKSAKETGVWEFTYQHLKNLPVTAEKDGRLEMVMERQKTTLYDRMVAFYVQKGIPVPISAPDYYAGLYRRFEEDDDMYFLPEQAVTYRQKKLECGRPEQMHVFLNDERSARQWIWVKLKEKPMSYQELHPLFMQELRQARYEKLPELLDLLEENFLQNEEGKWYIPRPEKQSDMEKLREKALLKEFRLYLESGGKLRQFRSEAIRAGFKDAWGRRDYRTIVDTSRRLSESFIQDDFGLLMYYRNALSQLEE
;
A
#
# COMPACT_ATOMS: atom_id res chain seq x y z
N MET A 1 30.99 -35.63 15.08
CA MET A 1 30.82 -34.98 13.76
C MET A 1 30.63 -33.46 13.85
N LEU A 2 29.78 -32.93 14.73
CA LEU A 2 29.51 -31.48 14.82
C LEU A 2 30.75 -30.58 15.03
N TRP A 3 31.69 -30.99 15.88
CA TRP A 3 32.98 -30.30 16.08
C TRP A 3 33.85 -30.28 14.81
N PHE A 4 33.79 -31.35 14.01
CA PHE A 4 34.53 -31.48 12.77
C PHE A 4 33.95 -30.57 11.69
N THR A 5 32.65 -30.69 11.43
CA THR A 5 31.93 -29.88 10.41
C THR A 5 32.00 -28.38 10.70
N SER A 6 31.95 -27.98 11.97
CA SER A 6 32.10 -26.56 12.37
C SER A 6 33.54 -26.01 12.21
N SER A 7 34.54 -26.87 12.00
CA SER A 7 35.94 -26.49 11.80
C SER A 7 36.34 -26.44 10.31
N LEU A 8 35.61 -27.12 9.43
CA LEU A 8 35.98 -27.32 8.02
C LEU A 8 36.28 -26.00 7.27
N ILE A 9 35.32 -25.07 7.21
CA ILE A 9 35.53 -23.80 6.48
C ILE A 9 36.74 -23.02 7.00
N ARG A 10 36.95 -23.00 8.31
CA ARG A 10 38.02 -22.24 8.95
C ARG A 10 39.42 -22.83 8.72
N THR A 11 39.48 -24.10 8.31
CA THR A 11 40.72 -24.78 7.92
C THR A 11 40.95 -24.78 6.41
N SER A 12 40.01 -24.24 5.64
CA SER A 12 40.11 -24.14 4.18
C SER A 12 40.80 -22.85 3.72
N LYS A 13 41.24 -22.82 2.47
CA LYS A 13 41.76 -21.63 1.79
C LYS A 13 40.74 -20.51 1.63
N MET A 14 39.46 -20.73 1.95
CA MET A 14 38.43 -19.68 1.92
C MET A 14 38.53 -18.70 3.10
N TYR A 15 39.38 -18.98 4.10
CA TYR A 15 39.55 -18.13 5.26
C TYR A 15 40.41 -16.91 4.94
N LYS A 16 39.76 -15.76 4.74
CA LYS A 16 40.41 -14.55 4.21
C LYS A 16 41.35 -13.91 5.23
N PHE A 17 42.47 -13.40 4.73
CA PHE A 17 43.33 -12.52 5.50
C PHE A 17 42.73 -11.11 5.55
N THR A 18 42.64 -10.51 6.74
CA THR A 18 42.29 -9.09 6.91
C THR A 18 43.24 -8.41 7.90
N LEU A 19 43.61 -7.17 7.59
CA LEU A 19 44.51 -6.36 8.44
C LEU A 19 43.91 -6.04 9.80
N ASP A 20 42.58 -5.92 9.88
CA ASP A 20 41.83 -5.68 11.12
C ASP A 20 41.70 -6.92 12.03
N ARG A 21 42.30 -8.06 11.61
CA ARG A 21 42.21 -9.37 12.27
C ARG A 21 40.78 -9.89 12.49
N LYS A 22 39.75 -9.28 11.89
CA LYS A 22 38.40 -9.82 11.79
C LYS A 22 38.32 -10.86 10.66
N MET A 23 39.17 -11.87 10.79
CA MET A 23 39.33 -12.93 9.80
C MET A 23 38.06 -13.79 9.70
N GLY A 24 37.67 -14.15 8.48
CA GLY A 24 36.42 -14.87 8.21
C GLY A 24 36.28 -15.29 6.76
N ASN A 25 35.30 -16.13 6.47
CA ASN A 25 34.86 -16.40 5.10
C ASN A 25 33.97 -15.26 4.58
N ILE A 26 33.82 -15.16 3.26
CA ILE A 26 32.79 -14.31 2.67
C ILE A 26 31.45 -15.02 2.84
N SER A 27 30.45 -14.32 3.39
CA SER A 27 29.11 -14.87 3.59
C SER A 27 28.37 -15.03 2.25
N GLY A 28 27.64 -16.13 2.10
CA GLY A 28 26.76 -16.39 0.95
C GLY A 28 27.47 -16.85 -0.32
N THR A 29 28.76 -17.20 -0.27
CA THR A 29 29.50 -17.72 -1.43
C THR A 29 30.68 -18.59 -1.00
N LEU A 30 31.03 -19.60 -1.80
CA LEU A 30 32.30 -20.31 -1.67
C LEU A 30 33.37 -19.53 -2.44
N PHE A 31 34.14 -18.71 -1.71
CA PHE A 31 35.11 -17.80 -2.31
C PHE A 31 36.53 -18.10 -1.84
N LEU A 32 37.46 -18.14 -2.79
CA LEU A 32 38.89 -18.26 -2.55
C LEU A 32 39.55 -16.86 -2.67
N PRO A 33 39.92 -16.22 -1.56
CA PRO A 33 40.59 -14.92 -1.58
C PRO A 33 42.02 -15.06 -2.12
N SER A 34 42.54 -13.99 -2.74
CA SER A 34 43.94 -13.92 -3.18
C SER A 34 44.93 -14.04 -2.02
N LEU A 35 44.54 -13.56 -0.83
CA LEU A 35 45.27 -13.73 0.42
C LEU A 35 44.41 -14.47 1.43
N PHE A 36 44.86 -15.65 1.84
CA PHE A 36 44.22 -16.48 2.86
C PHE A 36 45.14 -16.66 4.06
N THR A 37 44.54 -16.93 5.22
CA THR A 37 45.27 -17.28 6.43
C THR A 37 45.12 -18.77 6.69
N GLU A 38 46.25 -19.46 6.88
CA GLU A 38 46.23 -20.86 7.32
C GLU A 38 46.00 -20.94 8.83
N ASN A 39 44.99 -21.71 9.22
CA ASN A 39 44.76 -22.04 10.62
C ASN A 39 45.19 -23.49 10.89
N SER A 40 45.81 -23.71 12.06
CA SER A 40 46.10 -25.07 12.52
C SER A 40 44.79 -25.84 12.76
N ALA A 41 44.56 -26.89 11.97
CA ALA A 41 43.40 -27.76 12.11
C ALA A 41 43.29 -28.35 13.53
N ARG A 42 44.41 -28.79 14.11
CA ARG A 42 44.46 -29.32 15.48
C ARG A 42 43.96 -28.29 16.51
N LYS A 43 44.50 -27.07 16.50
CA LYS A 43 44.10 -26.01 17.46
C LYS A 43 42.63 -25.63 17.31
N LEU A 44 42.13 -25.58 16.08
CA LEU A 44 40.71 -25.30 15.80
C LEU A 44 39.79 -26.40 16.33
N LEU A 45 40.15 -27.66 16.08
CA LEU A 45 39.38 -28.82 16.52
C LEU A 45 39.36 -28.92 18.05
N GLU A 46 40.52 -28.80 18.71
CA GLU A 46 40.62 -28.79 20.18
C GLU A 46 39.73 -27.69 20.78
N ARG A 47 39.77 -26.48 20.21
CA ARG A 47 38.90 -25.37 20.64
C ARG A 47 37.42 -25.68 20.43
N LYS A 48 37.03 -26.25 19.28
CA LYS A 48 35.63 -26.60 19.01
C LYS A 48 35.11 -27.72 19.90
N ILE A 49 35.96 -28.68 20.25
CA ILE A 49 35.62 -29.73 21.23
C ILE A 49 35.36 -29.09 22.60
N LEU A 50 36.23 -28.18 23.06
CA LEU A 50 36.05 -27.45 24.32
C LEU A 50 34.81 -26.54 24.33
N ASP A 51 34.49 -25.91 23.20
CA ASP A 51 33.27 -25.10 23.09
C ASP A 51 32.02 -25.97 23.20
N ILE A 52 32.01 -27.13 22.54
CA ILE A 52 30.87 -28.06 22.56
C ILE A 52 30.76 -28.81 23.89
N SER A 53 31.87 -29.07 24.58
CA SER A 53 31.83 -29.73 25.90
C SER A 53 31.19 -28.87 26.99
N LYS A 54 31.07 -27.56 26.77
CA LYS A 54 30.35 -26.63 27.66
C LYS A 54 28.83 -26.66 27.45
N ILE A 55 28.34 -27.32 26.39
CA ILE A 55 26.91 -27.44 26.13
C ILE A 55 26.33 -28.46 27.11
N TYR A 56 25.35 -28.03 27.89
CA TYR A 56 24.58 -28.90 28.78
C TYR A 56 23.56 -29.68 27.96
N TRP A 57 23.89 -30.92 27.62
CA TRP A 57 22.99 -31.82 26.90
C TRP A 57 21.90 -32.33 27.86
N GLY A 58 20.65 -31.94 27.64
CA GLY A 58 19.48 -32.57 28.26
C GLY A 58 19.01 -32.03 29.63
N GLN A 59 19.58 -30.94 30.16
CA GLN A 59 19.02 -30.24 31.33
C GLN A 59 18.44 -28.88 30.89
N GLY A 60 17.15 -28.66 31.13
CA GLY A 60 16.46 -27.40 30.82
C GLY A 60 15.72 -27.34 29.48
N ILE A 61 15.62 -28.46 28.75
CA ILE A 61 14.70 -28.53 27.60
C ILE A 61 13.33 -28.90 28.17
N ASP A 62 12.46 -27.92 28.37
CA ASP A 62 11.05 -28.20 28.64
C ASP A 62 10.49 -29.07 27.51
N ASN A 63 9.59 -30.00 27.83
CA ASN A 63 8.89 -30.84 26.85
C ASN A 63 7.91 -30.06 25.93
N ASN A 64 8.02 -28.73 25.89
CA ASN A 64 7.12 -27.82 25.17
C ASN A 64 7.66 -27.40 23.79
N TYR A 65 8.82 -27.90 23.37
CA TYR A 65 9.44 -27.56 22.10
C TYR A 65 9.59 -28.80 21.21
N LEU A 66 9.17 -28.68 19.95
CA LEU A 66 9.40 -29.69 18.91
C LEU A 66 10.32 -29.09 17.84
N VAL A 67 11.43 -29.76 17.58
CA VAL A 67 12.33 -29.41 16.47
C VAL A 67 12.26 -30.52 15.42
N SER A 68 12.07 -30.13 14.17
CA SER A 68 12.00 -31.03 13.03
C SER A 68 12.87 -30.51 11.88
N THR A 69 13.39 -31.45 11.09
CA THR A 69 14.16 -31.19 9.87
C THR A 69 13.33 -31.53 8.62
N ASN A 70 12.00 -31.59 8.73
CA ASN A 70 11.11 -31.87 7.61
C ASN A 70 11.12 -30.70 6.60
N SER A 71 10.79 -31.00 5.35
CA SER A 71 10.57 -29.97 4.34
C SER A 71 9.32 -29.16 4.65
N SER A 72 9.35 -27.85 4.45
CA SER A 72 8.14 -27.01 4.55
C SER A 72 7.12 -27.30 3.45
N SER A 73 7.52 -28.02 2.39
CA SER A 73 6.63 -28.50 1.34
C SER A 73 5.84 -29.76 1.72
N ASP A 74 6.13 -30.33 2.90
CA ASP A 74 5.45 -31.50 3.47
C ASP A 74 5.66 -31.56 4.99
N PHE A 75 4.68 -31.07 5.74
CA PHE A 75 4.67 -31.19 7.20
C PHE A 75 4.08 -32.53 7.64
N CYS A 76 4.59 -33.63 7.08
CA CYS A 76 4.22 -34.98 7.46
C CYS A 76 4.37 -35.17 8.98
N GLY A 77 3.32 -35.72 9.60
CA GLY A 77 3.23 -35.92 11.05
C GLY A 77 2.57 -34.77 11.83
N ILE A 78 2.28 -33.63 11.19
CA ILE A 78 1.51 -32.54 11.81
C ILE A 78 0.04 -32.63 11.38
N CYS A 79 -0.85 -32.71 12.36
CA CYS A 79 -2.31 -32.76 12.13
C CYS A 79 -2.84 -31.48 11.47
N ASN A 80 -3.91 -31.62 10.69
CA ASN A 80 -4.64 -30.47 10.13
C ASN A 80 -5.18 -29.58 11.26
N ASN A 81 -5.22 -28.27 11.04
CA ASN A 81 -5.78 -27.30 12.00
C ASN A 81 -5.24 -27.47 13.44
N SER A 82 -3.95 -27.73 13.60
CA SER A 82 -3.32 -27.95 14.91
C SER A 82 -2.51 -26.75 15.40
N ILE A 83 -2.03 -25.90 14.48
CA ILE A 83 -1.17 -24.75 14.79
C ILE A 83 -1.99 -23.48 14.98
N ASP A 84 -1.66 -22.69 16.00
CA ASP A 84 -2.34 -21.42 16.33
C ASP A 84 -1.74 -20.18 15.66
N TYR A 85 -0.47 -20.22 15.28
CA TYR A 85 0.23 -19.12 14.61
C TYR A 85 1.45 -19.64 13.85
N ILE A 86 1.74 -19.07 12.69
CA ILE A 86 2.93 -19.41 11.89
C ILE A 86 3.76 -18.15 11.66
N PHE A 87 5.05 -18.22 11.94
CA PHE A 87 6.03 -17.21 11.54
C PHE A 87 7.05 -17.87 10.59
N THR A 88 7.27 -17.28 9.43
CA THR A 88 8.16 -17.87 8.42
C THR A 88 9.02 -16.83 7.70
N ASP A 89 10.24 -17.22 7.36
CA ASP A 89 11.24 -16.43 6.63
C ASP A 89 11.76 -17.29 5.46
N PRO A 90 11.03 -17.35 4.33
CA PRO A 90 11.36 -18.21 3.21
C PRO A 90 12.58 -17.71 2.41
N PRO A 91 13.19 -18.58 1.60
CA PRO A 91 14.26 -18.20 0.69
C PRO A 91 13.83 -17.13 -0.33
N PHE A 92 14.72 -16.19 -0.64
CA PHE A 92 14.42 -14.97 -1.40
C PHE A 92 14.73 -15.08 -2.90
N GLY A 93 14.19 -16.09 -3.58
CA GLY A 93 14.39 -16.28 -5.02
C GLY A 93 15.84 -16.62 -5.37
N SER A 94 16.55 -15.74 -6.08
CA SER A 94 17.92 -16.00 -6.57
C SER A 94 19.05 -15.51 -5.64
N ASN A 95 18.76 -15.18 -4.38
CA ASN A 95 19.73 -14.52 -3.50
C ASN A 95 20.82 -15.48 -2.98
N LEU A 96 20.44 -16.70 -2.60
CA LEU A 96 21.33 -17.73 -2.06
C LEU A 96 20.92 -19.10 -2.59
N MET A 97 21.90 -19.92 -2.95
CA MET A 97 21.72 -21.32 -3.34
C MET A 97 22.16 -22.20 -2.18
N TYR A 98 21.24 -22.58 -1.29
CA TYR A 98 21.58 -23.18 -0.01
C TYR A 98 22.21 -24.57 -0.18
N SER A 99 21.66 -25.38 -1.09
CA SER A 99 22.21 -26.71 -1.41
C SER A 99 23.66 -26.61 -1.91
N GLU A 100 23.96 -25.68 -2.81
CA GLU A 100 25.31 -25.45 -3.35
C GLU A 100 26.28 -24.96 -2.28
N LEU A 101 25.84 -24.06 -1.40
CA LEU A 101 26.65 -23.59 -0.28
C LEU A 101 26.93 -24.71 0.74
N ASN A 102 25.99 -25.64 0.91
CA ASN A 102 26.12 -26.74 1.87
C ASN A 102 26.98 -27.92 1.34
N PHE A 103 27.30 -27.93 0.05
CA PHE A 103 27.97 -29.03 -0.65
C PHE A 103 29.22 -29.56 0.07
N LEU A 104 30.06 -28.68 0.63
CA LEU A 104 31.28 -29.09 1.33
C LEU A 104 30.97 -30.00 2.53
N TRP A 105 29.94 -29.68 3.32
CA TRP A 105 29.57 -30.51 4.46
C TRP A 105 28.88 -31.80 4.02
N GLU A 106 28.00 -31.71 3.04
CA GLU A 106 27.27 -32.85 2.46
C GLU A 106 28.22 -33.92 1.92
N ALA A 107 29.29 -33.51 1.22
CA ALA A 107 30.31 -34.42 0.70
C ALA A 107 31.04 -35.22 1.81
N TRP A 108 31.35 -34.57 2.95
CA TRP A 108 31.95 -35.26 4.10
C TRP A 108 30.97 -36.17 4.83
N LEU A 109 29.71 -35.74 4.96
CA LEU A 109 28.66 -36.50 5.63
C LEU A 109 28.09 -37.63 4.76
N LYS A 110 28.33 -37.59 3.44
CA LYS A 110 27.70 -38.45 2.42
C LYS A 110 26.16 -38.38 2.43
N VAL A 111 25.63 -37.22 2.80
CA VAL A 111 24.20 -36.91 2.82
C VAL A 111 24.01 -35.68 1.95
N PHE A 112 23.31 -35.83 0.82
CA PHE A 112 23.13 -34.76 -0.16
C PHE A 112 21.70 -34.22 -0.10
N THR A 113 21.55 -32.90 -0.18
CA THR A 113 20.25 -32.24 -0.22
C THR A 113 19.55 -32.57 -1.54
N ASN A 114 18.25 -32.87 -1.47
CA ASN A 114 17.41 -32.93 -2.67
C ASN A 114 17.20 -31.50 -3.20
N ASN A 115 18.02 -31.12 -4.18
CA ASN A 115 17.94 -29.81 -4.78
C ASN A 115 16.67 -29.59 -5.60
N GLN A 116 15.92 -30.61 -6.02
CA GLN A 116 14.72 -30.42 -6.84
C GLN A 116 13.64 -29.61 -6.12
N THR A 117 13.40 -29.87 -4.83
CA THR A 117 12.37 -29.20 -4.03
C THR A 117 12.84 -27.94 -3.32
N GLU A 118 14.05 -27.46 -3.62
CA GLU A 118 14.58 -26.21 -3.06
C GLU A 118 13.89 -24.99 -3.71
N ALA A 119 13.20 -24.17 -2.91
CA ALA A 119 12.47 -22.99 -3.38
C ALA A 119 13.42 -21.81 -3.69
N ILE A 120 14.14 -21.91 -4.79
CA ILE A 120 15.11 -20.90 -5.28
C ILE A 120 14.94 -20.67 -6.78
N VAL A 121 15.43 -19.53 -7.27
CA VAL A 121 15.57 -19.26 -8.71
C VAL A 121 17.03 -19.46 -9.10
N ASN A 122 17.31 -20.41 -9.99
CA ASN A 122 18.67 -20.78 -10.37
C ASN A 122 18.71 -21.23 -11.84
N SER A 123 19.38 -20.44 -12.67
CA SER A 123 19.50 -20.72 -14.11
C SER A 123 20.31 -21.97 -14.43
N VAL A 124 21.30 -22.32 -13.60
CA VAL A 124 22.14 -23.52 -13.81
C VAL A 124 21.35 -24.78 -13.49
N GLN A 125 20.49 -24.73 -12.47
CA GLN A 125 19.58 -25.82 -12.13
C GLN A 125 18.31 -25.84 -12.99
N GLY A 126 18.17 -24.91 -13.95
CA GLY A 126 16.99 -24.80 -14.81
C GLY A 126 15.72 -24.37 -14.07
N LYS A 127 15.84 -23.71 -12.92
CA LYS A 127 14.72 -23.24 -12.09
C LYS A 127 14.42 -21.78 -12.35
N ASP A 128 13.22 -21.52 -12.85
CA ASP A 128 12.75 -20.18 -13.13
C ASP A 128 11.87 -19.61 -12.00
N LEU A 129 11.28 -18.45 -12.27
CA LEU A 129 10.41 -17.77 -11.31
C LEU A 129 9.09 -18.53 -11.07
N ARG A 130 8.58 -19.26 -12.07
CA ARG A 130 7.34 -20.04 -11.96
C ARG A 130 7.58 -21.28 -11.11
N ASP A 131 8.73 -21.93 -11.24
CA ASP A 131 9.13 -23.03 -10.37
C ASP A 131 9.20 -22.57 -8.90
N TYR A 132 9.82 -21.40 -8.68
CA TYR A 132 9.87 -20.78 -7.35
C TYR A 132 8.47 -20.49 -6.81
N GLN A 133 7.58 -19.88 -7.61
CA GLN A 133 6.20 -19.61 -7.23
C GLN A 133 5.47 -20.90 -6.85
N HIS A 134 5.59 -21.95 -7.66
CA HIS A 134 4.92 -23.23 -7.43
C HIS A 134 5.41 -23.92 -6.14
N LEU A 135 6.72 -23.92 -5.89
CA LEU A 135 7.29 -24.47 -4.66
C LEU A 135 6.85 -23.66 -3.43
N MET A 136 6.87 -22.32 -3.53
CA MET A 136 6.36 -21.45 -2.46
C MET A 136 4.88 -21.70 -2.19
N GLU A 137 4.07 -21.83 -3.23
CA GLU A 137 2.65 -22.17 -3.11
C GLU A 137 2.45 -23.52 -2.41
N ARG A 138 3.23 -24.55 -2.77
CA ARG A 138 3.18 -25.85 -2.11
C ARG A 138 3.49 -25.76 -0.62
N CYS A 139 4.53 -25.02 -0.24
CA CYS A 139 4.86 -24.79 1.16
C CYS A 139 3.74 -24.04 1.89
N LEU A 140 3.17 -23.02 1.26
CA LEU A 140 2.08 -22.23 1.83
C LEU A 140 0.79 -23.04 1.96
N ARG A 141 0.48 -23.95 1.03
CA ARG A 141 -0.66 -24.89 1.17
C ARG A 141 -0.50 -25.81 2.37
N GLU A 142 0.71 -26.31 2.62
CA GLU A 142 0.99 -27.11 3.81
C GLU A 142 0.86 -26.29 5.10
N MET A 143 1.33 -25.04 5.11
CA MET A 143 1.09 -24.10 6.21
C MET A 143 -0.41 -23.83 6.40
N TYR A 144 -1.17 -23.66 5.32
CA TYR A 144 -2.62 -23.48 5.35
C TYR A 144 -3.31 -24.70 5.93
N ARG A 145 -2.88 -25.92 5.57
CA ARG A 145 -3.43 -27.19 6.07
C ARG A 145 -3.29 -27.30 7.59
N ILE A 146 -2.11 -27.02 8.13
CA ILE A 146 -1.81 -27.18 9.57
C ILE A 146 -2.35 -26.02 10.43
N LEU A 147 -2.52 -24.82 9.87
CA LEU A 147 -3.03 -23.67 10.61
C LEU A 147 -4.52 -23.81 10.92
N LYS A 148 -4.92 -23.48 12.15
CA LYS A 148 -6.34 -23.43 12.55
C LYS A 148 -7.12 -22.35 11.76
N PRO A 149 -8.41 -22.56 11.43
CA PRO A 149 -9.22 -21.53 10.82
C PRO A 149 -9.35 -20.29 11.71
N GLY A 150 -9.27 -19.10 11.12
CA GLY A 150 -9.29 -17.82 11.85
C GLY A 150 -7.96 -17.44 12.52
N ARG A 151 -6.87 -18.18 12.25
CA ARG A 151 -5.53 -17.88 12.77
C ARG A 151 -4.64 -17.25 11.72
N TRP A 152 -3.54 -16.67 12.19
CA TRP A 152 -2.64 -15.82 11.42
C TRP A 152 -1.32 -16.51 11.09
N MET A 153 -0.76 -16.09 9.98
CA MET A 153 0.64 -16.29 9.64
C MET A 153 1.30 -14.96 9.31
N THR A 154 2.58 -14.86 9.65
CA THR A 154 3.43 -13.74 9.26
C THR A 154 4.61 -14.26 8.47
N MET A 155 4.86 -13.65 7.32
CA MET A 155 5.96 -13.98 6.45
C MET A 155 6.86 -12.77 6.26
N VAL A 156 8.16 -12.94 6.54
CA VAL A 156 9.17 -11.92 6.28
C VAL A 156 9.72 -12.13 4.87
N PHE A 157 9.83 -11.04 4.11
CA PHE A 157 10.30 -11.11 2.75
C PHE A 157 11.24 -9.95 2.39
N HIS A 158 12.40 -10.28 1.80
CA HIS A 158 13.41 -9.34 1.35
C HIS A 158 13.72 -9.59 -0.13
N ASN A 159 13.18 -8.76 -1.03
CA ASN A 159 13.63 -8.73 -2.43
C ASN A 159 13.28 -7.39 -3.08
N SER A 160 14.20 -6.85 -3.88
CA SER A 160 14.01 -5.60 -4.61
C SER A 160 13.27 -5.78 -5.95
N ARG A 161 12.99 -7.02 -6.38
CA ARG A 161 12.32 -7.31 -7.65
C ARG A 161 10.82 -7.46 -7.49
N ASN A 162 10.05 -6.57 -8.12
CA ASN A 162 8.59 -6.61 -8.19
C ASN A 162 8.04 -7.95 -8.72
N SER A 163 8.76 -8.62 -9.63
CA SER A 163 8.33 -9.91 -10.17
C SER A 163 8.30 -11.02 -9.12
N VAL A 164 9.28 -11.06 -8.22
CA VAL A 164 9.36 -12.05 -7.14
C VAL A 164 8.31 -11.73 -6.08
N TRP A 165 8.09 -10.45 -5.81
CA TRP A 165 7.01 -9.99 -4.95
C TRP A 165 5.63 -10.46 -5.43
N ASN A 166 5.31 -10.22 -6.71
CA ASN A 166 4.03 -10.65 -7.29
C ASN A 166 3.86 -12.17 -7.22
N ALA A 167 4.91 -12.94 -7.54
CA ALA A 167 4.89 -14.39 -7.44
C ALA A 167 4.55 -14.89 -6.02
N ILE A 168 5.08 -14.24 -4.98
CA ILE A 168 4.80 -14.61 -3.60
C ILE A 168 3.38 -14.21 -3.19
N MET A 169 2.95 -13.00 -3.55
CA MET A 169 1.58 -12.55 -3.28
C MET A 169 0.56 -13.49 -3.91
N GLU A 170 0.81 -13.92 -5.15
CA GLU A 170 0.01 -14.90 -5.86
C GLU A 170 0.06 -16.29 -5.21
N ALA A 171 1.23 -16.72 -4.72
CA ALA A 171 1.37 -17.99 -4.00
C ALA A 171 0.61 -18.00 -2.67
N ILE A 172 0.63 -16.90 -1.90
CA ILE A 172 -0.15 -16.75 -0.64
C ILE A 172 -1.65 -16.81 -0.94
N ALA A 173 -2.10 -16.05 -1.94
CA ALA A 173 -3.49 -16.05 -2.34
C ALA A 173 -3.91 -17.44 -2.85
N SER A 174 -3.15 -18.06 -3.74
CA SER A 174 -3.49 -19.37 -4.31
C SER A 174 -3.51 -20.49 -3.26
N ALA A 175 -2.71 -20.36 -2.20
CA ALA A 175 -2.76 -21.28 -1.05
C ALA A 175 -4.03 -21.14 -0.19
N GLY A 176 -4.81 -20.06 -0.34
CA GLY A 176 -6.08 -19.84 0.35
C GLY A 176 -6.05 -18.79 1.46
N PHE A 177 -4.90 -18.17 1.72
CA PHE A 177 -4.77 -17.12 2.72
C PHE A 177 -5.37 -15.79 2.25
N VAL A 178 -5.87 -15.00 3.19
CA VAL A 178 -6.26 -13.61 2.95
C VAL A 178 -5.20 -12.69 3.54
N ILE A 179 -4.63 -11.83 2.70
CA ILE A 179 -3.60 -10.88 3.11
C ILE A 179 -4.28 -9.70 3.79
N ALA A 180 -3.92 -9.46 5.04
CA ALA A 180 -4.47 -8.35 5.81
C ALA A 180 -3.59 -7.12 5.66
N ASP A 181 -2.31 -7.24 6.01
CA ASP A 181 -1.40 -6.11 6.24
C ASP A 181 -0.03 -6.42 5.61
N ILE A 182 0.61 -5.39 5.07
CA ILE A 182 1.96 -5.44 4.52
C ILE A 182 2.74 -4.25 5.05
N ARG A 183 3.67 -4.52 5.98
CA ARG A 183 4.48 -3.48 6.63
C ARG A 183 5.92 -3.50 6.14
N LEU A 184 6.55 -2.32 6.19
CA LEU A 184 7.98 -2.17 6.03
C LEU A 184 8.66 -2.34 7.39
N LEU A 185 9.59 -3.28 7.49
CA LEU A 185 10.47 -3.47 8.63
C LEU A 185 11.75 -2.68 8.40
N ASP A 186 11.92 -1.60 9.16
CA ASP A 186 13.15 -0.81 9.16
C ASP A 186 14.21 -1.45 10.07
N LYS A 187 15.23 -2.06 9.45
CA LYS A 187 16.39 -2.58 10.17
C LYS A 187 17.29 -1.40 10.57
N LYS A 188 17.10 -0.89 11.80
CA LYS A 188 17.93 0.15 12.43
C LYS A 188 19.45 -0.13 12.44
N GLN A 189 19.91 -1.34 12.11
CA GLN A 189 21.33 -1.69 12.01
C GLN A 189 21.69 -2.12 10.58
N GLY A 190 22.36 -1.23 9.87
CA GLY A 190 22.73 -1.48 8.49
C GLY A 190 23.93 -2.40 8.33
N SER A 191 23.83 -3.42 7.46
CA SER A 191 24.99 -4.25 7.10
C SER A 191 25.89 -3.54 6.09
N PHE A 192 27.19 -3.80 6.13
CA PHE A 192 28.25 -3.13 5.34
C PHE A 192 28.01 -3.03 3.81
N LYS A 193 27.12 -3.86 3.23
CA LYS A 193 26.73 -3.80 1.81
C LYS A 193 25.68 -2.71 1.48
N GLN A 194 25.10 -2.05 2.48
CA GLN A 194 23.99 -1.10 2.29
C GLN A 194 24.44 0.33 1.94
N VAL A 195 25.73 0.62 2.11
CA VAL A 195 26.30 1.98 1.96
C VAL A 195 26.64 2.31 0.50
N THR A 196 26.80 1.32 -0.38
CA THR A 196 27.38 1.52 -1.74
C THR A 196 26.41 1.48 -2.91
N SER A 197 25.13 1.13 -2.73
CA SER A 197 24.15 1.10 -3.83
C SER A 197 22.99 2.08 -3.59
N THR A 198 22.88 3.11 -4.43
CA THR A 198 21.94 4.24 -4.35
C THR A 198 20.55 3.98 -4.92
N GLN A 199 20.25 2.78 -5.45
CA GLN A 199 19.02 2.53 -6.23
C GLN A 199 18.16 1.32 -5.82
N ALA A 200 18.47 0.61 -4.74
CA ALA A 200 17.57 -0.44 -4.25
C ALA A 200 16.57 0.17 -3.25
N VAL A 201 15.28 -0.08 -3.43
CA VAL A 201 14.28 0.11 -2.37
C VAL A 201 14.66 -0.84 -1.22
N LYS A 202 14.97 -0.28 -0.06
CA LYS A 202 15.72 -0.90 1.06
C LYS A 202 14.83 -1.07 2.30
N SER A 203 13.85 -1.97 2.25
CA SER A 203 13.08 -2.33 3.44
C SER A 203 12.62 -3.78 3.33
N ASP A 204 12.70 -4.54 4.43
CA ASP A 204 12.12 -5.88 4.46
C ASP A 204 10.60 -5.72 4.58
N LEU A 205 9.85 -6.53 3.84
CA LEU A 205 8.40 -6.54 3.89
C LEU A 205 7.96 -7.62 4.88
N VAL A 206 7.00 -7.28 5.73
CA VAL A 206 6.35 -8.20 6.65
C VAL A 206 4.91 -8.34 6.20
N ILE A 207 4.59 -9.52 5.67
CA ILE A 207 3.25 -9.85 5.18
C ILE A 207 2.51 -10.57 6.29
N SER A 208 1.40 -9.99 6.73
CA SER A 208 0.48 -10.64 7.66
C SER A 208 -0.75 -11.13 6.90
N ALA A 209 -0.98 -12.43 6.96
CA ALA A 209 -2.11 -13.09 6.31
C ALA A 209 -2.83 -14.01 7.30
N TYR A 210 -4.11 -14.26 7.07
CA TYR A 210 -4.90 -15.15 7.93
C TYR A 210 -5.62 -16.21 7.12
N LYS A 211 -5.87 -17.35 7.76
CA LYS A 211 -6.72 -18.41 7.21
C LYS A 211 -8.19 -18.07 7.51
N PRO A 212 -9.05 -17.92 6.50
CA PRO A 212 -10.47 -17.66 6.73
C PRO A 212 -11.14 -18.77 7.57
N ARG A 213 -12.18 -18.41 8.30
CA ARG A 213 -12.96 -19.38 9.07
C ARG A 213 -13.81 -20.24 8.11
N GLN A 214 -14.03 -21.51 8.45
CA GLN A 214 -14.74 -22.45 7.57
C GLN A 214 -16.24 -22.12 7.42
N ASP A 215 -16.87 -21.67 8.51
CA ASP A 215 -18.24 -21.16 8.53
C ASP A 215 -18.42 -19.98 7.56
N PHE A 216 -17.47 -19.03 7.57
CA PHE A 216 -17.45 -17.93 6.61
C PHE A 216 -17.32 -18.44 5.17
N LEU A 217 -16.37 -19.33 4.87
CA LEU A 217 -16.18 -19.82 3.51
C LEU A 217 -17.43 -20.52 2.96
N ALA A 218 -18.08 -21.38 3.76
CA ALA A 218 -19.30 -22.07 3.36
C ALA A 218 -20.45 -21.10 3.07
N SER A 219 -20.67 -20.12 3.95
CA SER A 219 -21.71 -19.09 3.75
C SER A 219 -21.41 -18.12 2.60
N PHE A 220 -20.12 -17.87 2.34
CA PHE A 220 -19.68 -17.01 1.26
C PHE A 220 -19.96 -17.66 -0.10
N GLU A 221 -19.70 -18.96 -0.26
CA GLU A 221 -19.96 -19.68 -1.52
C GLU A 221 -21.40 -19.52 -1.99
N GLU A 222 -22.38 -19.65 -1.07
CA GLU A 222 -23.81 -19.48 -1.37
C GLU A 222 -24.19 -18.04 -1.77
N LYS A 223 -23.51 -17.04 -1.19
CA LYS A 223 -23.88 -15.61 -1.31
C LYS A 223 -22.98 -14.80 -2.25
N SER A 224 -21.90 -15.41 -2.73
CA SER A 224 -20.81 -14.76 -3.47
C SER A 224 -21.25 -14.08 -4.76
N ALA A 225 -22.25 -14.62 -5.47
CA ALA A 225 -22.77 -14.03 -6.70
C ALA A 225 -23.64 -12.77 -6.48
N LYS A 226 -23.89 -12.37 -5.23
CA LYS A 226 -24.74 -11.23 -4.85
C LYS A 226 -23.94 -10.21 -4.06
N GLU A 227 -24.42 -8.97 -4.02
CA GLU A 227 -23.84 -7.91 -3.16
C GLU A 227 -23.74 -8.33 -1.69
N THR A 228 -24.61 -9.24 -1.22
CA THR A 228 -24.54 -9.76 0.16
C THR A 228 -23.21 -10.43 0.48
N GLY A 229 -22.58 -11.12 -0.49
CA GLY A 229 -21.25 -11.72 -0.29
C GLY A 229 -20.16 -10.67 -0.09
N VAL A 230 -20.26 -9.51 -0.74
CA VAL A 230 -19.28 -8.41 -0.63
C VAL A 230 -19.28 -7.83 0.78
N TRP A 231 -20.46 -7.62 1.34
CA TRP A 231 -20.61 -7.06 2.68
C TRP A 231 -20.23 -8.07 3.77
N GLU A 232 -20.53 -9.36 3.57
CA GLU A 232 -20.08 -10.42 4.48
C GLU A 232 -18.55 -10.50 4.50
N PHE A 233 -17.88 -10.49 3.34
CA PHE A 233 -16.42 -10.43 3.28
C PHE A 233 -15.89 -9.19 4.01
N THR A 234 -16.43 -8.01 3.73
CA THR A 234 -15.97 -6.74 4.33
C THR A 234 -16.11 -6.77 5.85
N TYR A 235 -17.24 -7.27 6.36
CA TYR A 235 -17.48 -7.45 7.79
C TYR A 235 -16.44 -8.39 8.44
N GLN A 236 -16.22 -9.57 7.84
CA GLN A 236 -15.24 -10.53 8.35
C GLN A 236 -13.80 -10.01 8.26
N HIS A 237 -13.48 -9.27 7.21
CA HIS A 237 -12.17 -8.66 7.05
C HIS A 237 -11.92 -7.61 8.15
N LEU A 238 -12.86 -6.66 8.34
CA LEU A 238 -12.81 -5.66 9.41
C LEU A 238 -12.72 -6.28 10.81
N LYS A 239 -13.39 -7.42 11.03
CA LYS A 239 -13.31 -8.18 12.28
C LYS A 239 -11.91 -8.69 12.58
N ASN A 240 -11.16 -9.08 11.54
CA ASN A 240 -9.80 -9.60 11.69
C ASN A 240 -8.76 -8.47 11.79
N LEU A 241 -9.00 -7.30 11.17
CA LEU A 241 -8.04 -6.19 11.21
C LEU A 241 -7.82 -5.63 12.63
N PRO A 242 -6.58 -5.21 12.96
CA PRO A 242 -6.30 -4.55 14.25
C PRO A 242 -7.15 -3.29 14.39
N VAL A 243 -7.77 -3.08 15.56
CA VAL A 243 -8.63 -1.91 15.81
C VAL A 243 -7.81 -0.64 16.00
N THR A 244 -6.67 -0.73 16.68
CA THR A 244 -5.78 0.40 16.96
C THR A 244 -4.34 -0.03 16.71
N ALA A 245 -3.54 0.84 16.10
CA ALA A 245 -2.09 0.74 16.10
C ALA A 245 -1.51 1.88 16.95
N GLU A 246 -0.49 1.58 17.76
CA GLU A 246 0.17 2.55 18.64
C GLU A 246 1.67 2.52 18.39
N LYS A 247 2.27 3.71 18.32
CA LYS A 247 3.71 3.90 18.22
C LYS A 247 4.12 5.10 19.07
N ASP A 248 5.07 4.88 19.98
CA ASP A 248 5.61 5.92 20.88
C ASP A 248 4.51 6.68 21.66
N GLY A 249 3.46 5.99 22.10
CA GLY A 249 2.34 6.57 22.88
C GLY A 249 1.31 7.35 22.05
N ARG A 250 1.44 7.37 20.71
CA ARG A 250 0.50 8.00 19.78
C ARG A 250 -0.23 6.94 18.94
N LEU A 251 -1.48 7.24 18.58
CA LEU A 251 -2.20 6.42 17.62
C LEU A 251 -1.58 6.57 16.23
N GLU A 252 -1.46 5.45 15.52
CA GLU A 252 -1.08 5.39 14.12
C GLU A 252 -2.29 4.99 13.28
N MET A 253 -2.39 5.55 12.07
CA MET A 253 -3.45 5.21 11.14
C MET A 253 -3.27 3.77 10.62
N VAL A 254 -4.34 2.98 10.67
CA VAL A 254 -4.35 1.62 10.11
C VAL A 254 -4.80 1.69 8.65
N MET A 255 -3.83 1.70 7.73
CA MET A 255 -4.08 1.84 6.28
C MET A 255 -5.02 0.77 5.72
N GLU A 256 -5.04 -0.41 6.33
CA GLU A 256 -5.89 -1.54 5.97
C GLU A 256 -7.39 -1.28 6.18
N ARG A 257 -7.73 -0.30 7.04
CA ARG A 257 -9.11 0.10 7.33
C ARG A 257 -9.63 1.21 6.40
N GLN A 258 -8.81 1.70 5.48
CA GLN A 258 -9.24 2.71 4.49
C GLN A 258 -10.11 2.07 3.41
N LYS A 259 -11.09 2.84 2.90
CA LYS A 259 -12.02 2.39 1.85
C LYS A 259 -11.36 1.80 0.60
N THR A 260 -10.24 2.37 0.15
CA THR A 260 -9.50 1.90 -1.03
C THR A 260 -8.87 0.55 -0.76
N THR A 261 -8.16 0.41 0.36
CA THR A 261 -7.52 -0.85 0.75
C THR A 261 -8.56 -1.95 0.98
N LEU A 262 -9.67 -1.64 1.67
CA LEU A 262 -10.77 -2.59 1.88
C LEU A 262 -11.36 -3.08 0.56
N TYR A 263 -11.56 -2.18 -0.41
CA TYR A 263 -12.02 -2.54 -1.75
C TYR A 263 -11.01 -3.43 -2.48
N ASP A 264 -9.73 -3.08 -2.47
CA ASP A 264 -8.67 -3.85 -3.13
C ASP A 264 -8.55 -5.26 -2.55
N ARG A 265 -8.66 -5.41 -1.22
CA ARG A 265 -8.68 -6.73 -0.54
C ARG A 265 -9.91 -7.54 -0.94
N MET A 266 -11.07 -6.91 -1.05
CA MET A 266 -12.30 -7.55 -1.49
C MET A 266 -12.18 -8.04 -2.94
N VAL A 267 -11.73 -7.18 -3.86
CA VAL A 267 -11.52 -7.55 -5.26
C VAL A 267 -10.51 -8.70 -5.37
N ALA A 268 -9.38 -8.62 -4.67
CA ALA A 268 -8.36 -9.68 -4.68
C ALA A 268 -8.93 -11.03 -4.22
N PHE A 269 -9.78 -11.05 -3.19
CA PHE A 269 -10.41 -12.26 -2.70
C PHE A 269 -11.40 -12.86 -3.72
N TYR A 270 -12.19 -12.03 -4.40
CA TYR A 270 -13.12 -12.48 -5.44
C TYR A 270 -12.39 -13.03 -6.67
N VAL A 271 -11.33 -12.33 -7.11
CA VAL A 271 -10.46 -12.77 -8.21
C VAL A 271 -9.81 -14.11 -7.89
N GLN A 272 -9.29 -14.27 -6.67
CA GLN A 272 -8.72 -15.54 -6.19
C GLN A 272 -9.73 -16.69 -6.25
N LYS A 273 -11.01 -16.43 -5.98
CA LYS A 273 -12.10 -17.42 -6.07
C LYS A 273 -12.63 -17.63 -7.49
N GLY A 274 -12.16 -16.86 -8.46
CA GLY A 274 -12.65 -16.92 -9.85
C GLY A 274 -14.09 -16.40 -10.01
N ILE A 275 -14.54 -15.53 -9.09
CA ILE A 275 -15.92 -15.01 -9.06
C ILE A 275 -15.89 -13.54 -9.50
N PRO A 276 -16.77 -13.11 -10.43
CA PRO A 276 -16.85 -11.70 -10.81
C PRO A 276 -17.35 -10.86 -9.64
N VAL A 277 -16.78 -9.67 -9.46
CA VAL A 277 -17.17 -8.73 -8.41
C VAL A 277 -18.56 -8.15 -8.75
N PRO A 278 -19.58 -8.30 -7.88
CA PRO A 278 -20.95 -7.93 -8.21
C PRO A 278 -21.27 -6.45 -7.99
N ILE A 279 -20.28 -5.62 -7.62
CA ILE A 279 -20.47 -4.20 -7.27
C ILE A 279 -19.35 -3.33 -7.86
N SER A 280 -19.67 -2.09 -8.20
CA SER A 280 -18.68 -1.10 -8.65
C SER A 280 -17.94 -0.44 -7.47
N ALA A 281 -16.77 0.15 -7.72
CA ALA A 281 -16.04 0.88 -6.68
C ALA A 281 -16.84 2.05 -6.05
N PRO A 282 -17.53 2.92 -6.83
CA PRO A 282 -18.39 3.95 -6.26
C PRO A 282 -19.51 3.40 -5.37
N ASP A 283 -20.20 2.34 -5.81
CA ASP A 283 -21.29 1.73 -5.05
C ASP A 283 -20.78 1.05 -3.77
N TYR A 284 -19.58 0.46 -3.83
CA TYR A 284 -18.90 -0.08 -2.65
C TYR A 284 -18.59 1.04 -1.63
N TYR A 285 -18.05 2.17 -2.05
CA TYR A 285 -17.75 3.27 -1.12
C TYR A 285 -19.02 3.84 -0.48
N ALA A 286 -20.08 4.04 -1.28
CA ALA A 286 -21.38 4.49 -0.77
C ALA A 286 -22.00 3.46 0.20
N GLY A 287 -21.89 2.17 -0.12
CA GLY A 287 -22.41 1.09 0.73
C GLY A 287 -21.63 0.89 2.02
N LEU A 288 -20.32 1.16 2.01
CA LEU A 288 -19.43 1.11 3.18
C LEU A 288 -19.83 2.17 4.21
N TYR A 289 -20.01 3.42 3.75
CA TYR A 289 -20.50 4.53 4.57
C TYR A 289 -21.85 4.27 5.23
N ARG A 290 -22.76 3.57 4.53
CA ARG A 290 -24.10 3.26 5.06
C ARG A 290 -24.13 2.12 6.09
N ARG A 291 -23.12 1.26 6.12
CA ARG A 291 -23.13 -0.01 6.88
C ARG A 291 -22.15 -0.05 8.04
N PHE A 292 -21.09 0.75 7.98
CA PHE A 292 -19.99 0.73 8.94
C PHE A 292 -19.74 2.14 9.48
N GLU A 293 -19.18 2.21 10.68
CA GLU A 293 -18.83 3.47 11.32
C GLU A 293 -17.52 4.01 10.73
N GLU A 294 -17.50 5.29 10.37
CA GLU A 294 -16.31 5.97 9.87
C GLU A 294 -15.70 6.87 10.95
N ASP A 295 -14.41 6.68 11.23
CA ASP A 295 -13.62 7.53 12.12
C ASP A 295 -12.21 7.72 11.55
N ASP A 296 -11.76 8.98 11.41
CA ASP A 296 -10.43 9.33 10.86
C ASP A 296 -10.08 8.62 9.54
N ASP A 297 -11.00 8.60 8.55
CA ASP A 297 -10.85 7.90 7.24
C ASP A 297 -10.72 6.37 7.31
N MET A 298 -11.02 5.79 8.47
CA MET A 298 -11.03 4.35 8.68
C MET A 298 -12.44 3.86 8.98
N TYR A 299 -12.73 2.64 8.54
CA TYR A 299 -14.02 2.00 8.79
C TYR A 299 -13.93 0.97 9.91
N PHE A 300 -14.98 0.91 10.71
CA PHE A 300 -15.06 0.07 11.90
C PHE A 300 -16.41 -0.63 12.01
N LEU A 301 -16.40 -1.81 12.64
CA LEU A 301 -17.62 -2.38 13.19
C LEU A 301 -18.09 -1.51 14.37
N PRO A 302 -19.40 -1.46 14.68
CA PRO A 302 -19.92 -0.62 15.77
C PRO A 302 -19.21 -0.82 17.11
N GLU A 303 -18.91 -2.07 17.46
CA GLU A 303 -18.16 -2.42 18.68
C GLU A 303 -16.71 -1.91 18.64
N GLN A 304 -16.06 -1.98 17.48
CA GLN A 304 -14.68 -1.54 17.28
C GLN A 304 -14.55 -0.01 17.30
N ALA A 305 -15.55 0.70 16.78
CA ALA A 305 -15.58 2.17 16.77
C ALA A 305 -15.56 2.73 18.20
N VAL A 306 -16.29 2.10 19.13
CA VAL A 306 -16.28 2.47 20.55
C VAL A 306 -14.87 2.33 21.14
N THR A 307 -14.22 1.18 20.94
CA THR A 307 -12.85 0.95 21.42
C THR A 307 -11.85 1.93 20.81
N TYR A 308 -11.97 2.23 19.52
CA TYR A 308 -11.10 3.18 18.83
C TYR A 308 -11.29 4.61 19.37
N ARG A 309 -12.53 5.07 19.52
CA ARG A 309 -12.84 6.40 20.09
C ARG A 309 -12.36 6.54 21.54
N GLN A 310 -12.44 5.49 22.35
CA GLN A 310 -11.88 5.49 23.71
C GLN A 310 -10.37 5.69 23.69
N LYS A 311 -9.63 4.90 22.89
CA LYS A 311 -8.18 5.06 22.76
C LYS A 311 -7.78 6.40 22.16
N LYS A 312 -8.59 6.96 21.27
CA LYS A 312 -8.38 8.30 20.70
C LYS A 312 -8.45 9.41 21.75
N LEU A 313 -9.26 9.23 22.79
CA LEU A 313 -9.29 10.17 23.92
C LEU A 313 -8.05 10.04 24.81
N GLU A 314 -7.47 8.84 24.92
CA GLU A 314 -6.27 8.56 25.74
C GLU A 314 -4.97 9.00 25.05
N CYS A 315 -4.78 8.64 23.77
CA CYS A 315 -3.53 8.80 23.04
C CYS A 315 -3.52 9.99 22.05
N GLY A 316 -4.65 10.70 21.91
CA GLY A 316 -4.82 11.75 20.92
C GLY A 316 -5.14 11.24 19.51
N ARG A 317 -5.32 12.16 18.56
CA ARG A 317 -5.63 11.81 17.15
C ARG A 317 -4.42 11.14 16.48
N PRO A 318 -4.65 10.21 15.51
CA PRO A 318 -3.56 9.70 14.71
C PRO A 318 -2.86 10.82 13.96
N GLU A 319 -1.54 10.74 13.82
CA GLU A 319 -0.81 11.61 12.89
C GLU A 319 -1.33 11.33 11.47
N GLN A 320 -2.11 12.26 10.93
CA GLN A 320 -2.33 12.33 9.49
C GLN A 320 -0.97 12.61 8.85
N MET A 321 -0.64 11.90 7.75
CA MET A 321 0.55 12.18 6.97
C MET A 321 0.73 13.70 6.82
N HIS A 322 1.81 14.24 7.37
CA HIS A 322 2.19 15.62 7.11
C HIS A 322 2.37 15.77 5.60
N VAL A 323 1.40 16.38 4.95
CA VAL A 323 1.50 16.73 3.54
C VAL A 323 2.51 17.87 3.45
N PHE A 324 3.75 17.55 3.12
CA PHE A 324 4.76 18.56 2.81
C PHE A 324 4.33 19.29 1.54
N LEU A 325 4.25 20.63 1.61
CA LEU A 325 3.99 21.49 0.45
C LEU A 325 5.22 21.51 -0.45
N ASN A 326 5.28 20.62 -1.44
CA ASN A 326 6.41 20.53 -2.37
C ASN A 326 6.02 20.85 -3.81
N ASP A 327 4.74 20.72 -4.15
CA ASP A 327 4.17 20.88 -5.50
C ASP A 327 2.68 21.30 -5.42
N GLU A 328 2.08 21.67 -6.55
CA GLU A 328 0.67 22.08 -6.62
C GLU A 328 -0.29 20.97 -6.12
N ARG A 329 0.06 19.69 -6.32
CA ARG A 329 -0.75 18.54 -5.89
C ARG A 329 -0.76 18.40 -4.37
N SER A 330 0.37 18.53 -3.72
CA SER A 330 0.49 18.54 -2.26
C SER A 330 -0.15 19.78 -1.64
N ALA A 331 -0.10 20.93 -2.30
CA ALA A 331 -0.84 22.12 -1.88
C ALA A 331 -2.36 21.91 -1.88
N ARG A 332 -2.91 21.32 -2.93
CA ARG A 332 -4.33 20.92 -2.96
C ARG A 332 -4.67 19.93 -1.86
N GLN A 333 -3.84 18.91 -1.67
CA GLN A 333 -4.05 17.88 -0.66
C GLN A 333 -4.00 18.46 0.76
N TRP A 334 -3.10 19.40 1.02
CA TRP A 334 -3.00 20.10 2.31
C TRP A 334 -4.24 20.95 2.59
N ILE A 335 -4.69 21.74 1.60
CA ILE A 335 -5.92 22.53 1.71
C ILE A 335 -7.12 21.60 1.94
N TRP A 336 -7.17 20.47 1.23
CA TRP A 336 -8.21 19.46 1.38
C TRP A 336 -8.25 18.92 2.81
N VAL A 337 -7.11 18.56 3.40
CA VAL A 337 -7.04 18.08 4.80
C VAL A 337 -7.58 19.16 5.77
N LYS A 338 -7.22 20.43 5.60
CA LYS A 338 -7.68 21.52 6.47
C LYS A 338 -9.19 21.81 6.34
N LEU A 339 -9.69 21.87 5.10
CA LEU A 339 -11.11 22.11 4.84
C LEU A 339 -12.00 20.92 5.20
N LYS A 340 -11.43 19.72 5.31
CA LYS A 340 -12.12 18.52 5.80
C LYS A 340 -12.44 18.61 7.29
N GLU A 341 -11.50 19.11 8.09
CA GLU A 341 -11.70 19.25 9.53
C GLU A 341 -12.77 20.30 9.85
N LYS A 342 -12.71 21.45 9.17
CA LYS A 342 -13.67 22.55 9.33
C LYS A 342 -13.68 23.43 8.09
N PRO A 343 -14.86 23.90 7.62
CA PRO A 343 -14.92 24.98 6.63
C PRO A 343 -14.26 26.25 7.17
N MET A 344 -13.29 26.79 6.42
CA MET A 344 -12.48 27.95 6.83
C MET A 344 -12.58 29.08 5.82
N SER A 345 -12.49 30.32 6.30
CA SER A 345 -12.38 31.51 5.45
C SER A 345 -10.97 31.67 4.88
N TYR A 346 -10.82 32.48 3.83
CA TYR A 346 -9.50 32.81 3.26
C TYR A 346 -8.55 33.42 4.31
N GLN A 347 -9.07 34.29 5.19
CA GLN A 347 -8.29 34.95 6.24
C GLN A 347 -7.76 33.99 7.31
N GLU A 348 -8.45 32.88 7.56
CA GLU A 348 -8.01 31.82 8.48
C GLU A 348 -7.00 30.88 7.82
N LEU A 349 -7.20 30.56 6.52
CA LEU A 349 -6.37 29.61 5.80
C LEU A 349 -5.03 30.20 5.34
N HIS A 350 -5.02 31.48 4.96
CA HIS A 350 -3.84 32.17 4.46
C HIS A 350 -2.63 32.17 5.41
N PRO A 351 -2.73 32.53 6.70
CA PRO A 351 -1.59 32.50 7.61
C PRO A 351 -1.06 31.07 7.85
N LEU A 352 -1.95 30.07 7.88
CA LEU A 352 -1.58 28.66 8.04
C LEU A 352 -0.84 28.14 6.79
N PHE A 353 -1.32 28.49 5.60
CA PHE A 353 -0.69 28.13 4.34
C PHE A 353 0.71 28.77 4.21
N MET A 354 0.86 30.04 4.61
CA MET A 354 2.14 30.75 4.60
C MET A 354 3.13 30.24 5.66
N GLN A 355 2.66 29.63 6.75
CA GLN A 355 3.52 28.99 7.74
C GLN A 355 4.14 27.69 7.19
N GLU A 356 3.36 26.90 6.45
CA GLU A 356 3.82 25.65 5.86
C GLU A 356 4.66 25.88 4.59
N LEU A 357 4.34 26.92 3.80
CA LEU A 357 5.13 27.34 2.62
C LEU A 357 6.58 27.68 2.97
N ARG A 358 6.85 28.20 4.17
CA ARG A 358 8.22 28.51 4.63
C ARG A 358 9.13 27.28 4.73
N GLN A 359 8.56 26.08 4.74
CA GLN A 359 9.32 24.82 4.73
C GLN A 359 9.63 24.32 3.31
N ALA A 360 8.93 24.83 2.29
CA ALA A 360 9.12 24.47 0.90
C ALA A 360 10.32 25.22 0.30
N ARG A 361 11.29 24.48 -0.28
CA ARG A 361 12.58 25.07 -0.71
C ARG A 361 12.75 25.26 -2.22
N TYR A 362 11.87 24.75 -3.09
CA TYR A 362 12.25 24.56 -4.50
C TYR A 362 11.21 24.86 -5.60
N GLU A 363 10.03 25.46 -5.35
CA GLU A 363 9.08 25.76 -6.44
C GLU A 363 8.24 27.03 -6.20
N LYS A 364 7.92 27.77 -7.28
CA LYS A 364 6.90 28.84 -7.24
C LYS A 364 5.52 28.18 -7.29
N LEU A 365 4.90 28.02 -6.13
CA LEU A 365 3.51 27.54 -6.03
C LEU A 365 2.53 28.62 -6.51
N PRO A 366 1.39 28.23 -7.15
CA PRO A 366 0.27 29.14 -7.45
C PRO A 366 -0.29 29.80 -6.18
N GLU A 367 -0.97 30.94 -6.30
CA GLU A 367 -1.53 31.63 -5.14
C GLU A 367 -2.61 30.77 -4.45
N LEU A 368 -2.72 30.88 -3.13
CA LEU A 368 -3.73 30.13 -2.35
C LEU A 368 -5.15 30.38 -2.88
N LEU A 369 -5.41 31.62 -3.32
CA LEU A 369 -6.71 32.00 -3.86
C LEU A 369 -7.01 31.21 -5.15
N ASP A 370 -6.04 31.08 -6.05
CA ASP A 370 -6.19 30.31 -7.29
C ASP A 370 -6.46 28.83 -6.97
N LEU A 371 -5.73 28.25 -6.02
CA LEU A 371 -5.94 26.84 -5.62
C LEU A 371 -7.33 26.60 -5.03
N LEU A 372 -7.83 27.53 -4.22
CA LEU A 372 -9.18 27.50 -3.65
C LEU A 372 -10.24 27.67 -4.74
N GLU A 373 -10.07 28.70 -5.56
CA GLU A 373 -10.95 29.03 -6.68
C GLU A 373 -10.96 27.98 -7.77
N GLU A 374 -9.96 27.11 -7.91
CA GLU A 374 -10.01 26.04 -8.89
C GLU A 374 -10.65 24.77 -8.31
N ASN A 375 -10.36 24.42 -7.05
CA ASN A 375 -10.60 23.07 -6.56
C ASN A 375 -11.71 22.95 -5.49
N PHE A 376 -12.15 24.06 -4.90
CA PHE A 376 -13.10 24.07 -3.77
C PHE A 376 -14.32 24.98 -4.03
N LEU A 377 -15.33 24.91 -3.15
CA LEU A 377 -16.54 25.75 -3.22
C LEU A 377 -16.66 26.63 -1.98
N GLN A 378 -17.27 27.80 -2.14
CA GLN A 378 -17.51 28.76 -1.06
C GLN A 378 -19.00 28.74 -0.65
N ASN A 379 -19.27 28.79 0.65
CA ASN A 379 -20.63 28.93 1.18
C ASN A 379 -21.07 30.41 1.23
N GLU A 380 -22.33 30.68 1.55
CA GLU A 380 -22.89 32.04 1.65
C GLU A 380 -22.22 32.91 2.72
N GLU A 381 -21.51 32.30 3.68
CA GLU A 381 -20.73 32.98 4.72
C GLU A 381 -19.27 33.26 4.31
N GLY A 382 -18.88 32.97 3.08
CA GLY A 382 -17.51 33.20 2.59
C GLY A 382 -16.47 32.15 3.02
N LYS A 383 -16.88 31.01 3.57
CA LYS A 383 -16.01 29.89 3.97
C LYS A 383 -15.90 28.85 2.86
N TRP A 384 -14.69 28.38 2.63
CA TRP A 384 -14.39 27.33 1.67
C TRP A 384 -14.69 25.95 2.26
N TYR A 385 -15.21 25.03 1.44
CA TYR A 385 -15.49 23.66 1.83
C TYR A 385 -15.27 22.69 0.67
N ILE A 386 -15.11 21.40 1.01
CA ILE A 386 -14.93 20.31 0.05
C ILE A 386 -16.29 19.99 -0.58
N PRO A 387 -16.43 20.06 -1.92
CA PRO A 387 -17.65 19.67 -2.61
C PRO A 387 -17.97 18.20 -2.33
N ARG A 388 -19.19 17.90 -1.85
CA ARG A 388 -19.59 16.52 -1.60
C ARG A 388 -20.37 15.99 -2.81
N PRO A 389 -19.93 14.89 -3.46
CA PRO A 389 -20.61 14.33 -4.64
C PRO A 389 -22.08 13.95 -4.38
N GLU A 390 -22.44 13.74 -3.12
CA GLU A 390 -23.78 13.34 -2.67
C GLU A 390 -24.77 14.52 -2.57
N LYS A 391 -24.29 15.78 -2.59
CA LYS A 391 -25.15 16.96 -2.53
C LYS A 391 -25.41 17.51 -3.94
N GLN A 392 -26.65 17.44 -4.39
CA GLN A 392 -27.06 17.92 -5.71
C GLN A 392 -26.72 19.40 -5.95
N SER A 393 -26.80 20.25 -4.91
CA SER A 393 -26.38 21.66 -4.98
C SER A 393 -24.87 21.86 -5.20
N ASP A 394 -24.02 20.99 -4.64
CA ASP A 394 -22.57 21.07 -4.86
C ASP A 394 -22.19 20.62 -6.28
N MET A 395 -22.90 19.63 -6.81
CA MET A 395 -22.73 19.18 -8.20
C MET A 395 -23.17 20.23 -9.21
N GLU A 396 -24.26 20.96 -8.93
CA GLU A 396 -24.71 22.10 -9.74
C GLU A 396 -23.69 23.24 -9.71
N LYS A 397 -23.15 23.57 -8.54
CA LYS A 397 -22.11 24.61 -8.40
C LYS A 397 -20.81 24.24 -9.11
N LEU A 398 -20.38 22.97 -9.03
CA LEU A 398 -19.22 22.47 -9.78
C LEU A 398 -19.46 22.53 -11.29
N ARG A 399 -20.68 22.17 -11.74
CA ARG A 399 -21.07 22.26 -13.16
C ARG A 399 -21.06 23.70 -13.64
N GLU A 400 -21.65 24.63 -12.88
CA GLU A 400 -21.66 26.07 -13.20
C GLU A 400 -20.24 26.63 -13.29
N LYS A 401 -19.37 26.27 -12.34
CA LYS A 401 -17.95 26.66 -12.32
C LYS A 401 -17.17 26.13 -13.53
N ALA A 402 -17.38 24.88 -13.93
CA ALA A 402 -16.78 24.30 -15.12
C ALA A 402 -17.25 25.00 -16.41
N LEU A 403 -18.56 25.31 -16.50
CA LEU A 403 -19.16 26.04 -17.63
C LEU A 403 -18.62 27.47 -17.75
N LEU A 404 -18.39 28.17 -16.64
CA LEU A 404 -17.78 29.51 -16.64
C LEU A 404 -16.30 29.48 -17.04
N LYS A 405 -15.54 28.46 -16.62
CA LYS A 405 -14.15 28.27 -17.07
C LYS A 405 -14.09 28.02 -18.58
N GLU A 406 -15.00 27.21 -19.10
CA GLU A 406 -15.15 26.97 -20.55
C GLU A 406 -15.53 28.26 -21.31
N PHE A 407 -16.42 29.08 -20.74
CA PHE A 407 -16.78 30.38 -21.30
C PHE A 407 -15.60 31.37 -21.37
N ARG A 408 -14.73 31.42 -20.34
CA ARG A 408 -13.52 32.25 -20.35
C ARG A 408 -12.56 31.86 -21.49
N LEU A 409 -12.41 30.56 -21.77
CA LEU A 409 -11.62 30.10 -22.92
C LEU A 409 -12.20 30.59 -24.26
N TYR A 410 -13.52 30.73 -24.36
CA TYR A 410 -14.15 31.33 -25.54
C TYR A 410 -13.83 32.82 -25.68
N LEU A 411 -13.74 33.57 -24.58
CA LEU A 411 -13.34 34.98 -24.60
C LEU A 411 -11.89 35.16 -25.07
N GLU A 412 -10.99 34.27 -24.65
CA GLU A 412 -9.57 34.29 -25.03
C GLU A 412 -9.34 33.86 -26.49
N SER A 413 -10.21 33.00 -27.03
CA SER A 413 -10.15 32.61 -28.43
C SER A 413 -10.51 33.80 -29.35
N GLY A 414 -9.79 33.98 -30.45
CA GLY A 414 -10.10 34.99 -31.48
C GLY A 414 -11.01 34.45 -32.59
N GLY A 415 -11.94 35.28 -33.10
CA GLY A 415 -12.76 34.96 -34.27
C GLY A 415 -14.11 34.28 -33.97
N LYS A 416 -14.82 33.83 -35.02
CA LYS A 416 -16.16 33.23 -34.90
C LYS A 416 -16.11 31.85 -34.21
N LEU A 417 -16.99 31.62 -33.24
CA LEU A 417 -17.11 30.36 -32.51
C LEU A 417 -17.90 29.34 -33.35
N ARG A 418 -17.21 28.31 -33.86
CA ARG A 418 -17.82 27.25 -34.69
C ARG A 418 -18.23 26.01 -33.89
N GLN A 419 -17.53 25.71 -32.80
CA GLN A 419 -17.84 24.63 -31.87
C GLN A 419 -17.83 25.20 -30.46
N PHE A 420 -18.96 25.10 -29.77
CA PHE A 420 -19.11 25.61 -28.42
C PHE A 420 -20.26 24.88 -27.72
N ARG A 421 -20.23 24.86 -26.39
CA ARG A 421 -21.30 24.31 -25.57
C ARG A 421 -22.35 25.38 -25.24
N SER A 422 -23.59 25.16 -25.64
CA SER A 422 -24.70 26.12 -25.42
C SER A 422 -24.91 26.44 -23.94
N GLU A 423 -24.76 25.45 -23.06
CA GLU A 423 -24.85 25.63 -21.60
C GLU A 423 -23.75 26.57 -21.05
N ALA A 424 -22.55 26.56 -21.63
CA ALA A 424 -21.45 27.41 -21.21
C ALA A 424 -21.67 28.88 -21.62
N ILE A 425 -22.24 29.10 -22.81
CA ILE A 425 -22.64 30.45 -23.26
C ILE A 425 -23.76 31.01 -22.36
N ARG A 426 -24.77 30.20 -22.01
CA ARG A 426 -25.85 30.63 -21.09
C ARG A 426 -25.34 30.96 -19.71
N ALA A 427 -24.47 30.12 -19.13
CA ALA A 427 -23.85 30.38 -17.82
C ALA A 427 -23.00 31.67 -17.85
N GLY A 428 -22.21 31.85 -18.91
CA GLY A 428 -21.39 33.04 -19.12
C GLY A 428 -22.21 34.33 -19.26
N PHE A 429 -23.31 34.31 -20.02
CA PHE A 429 -24.18 35.48 -20.21
C PHE A 429 -24.92 35.85 -18.92
N LYS A 430 -25.35 34.85 -18.16
CA LYS A 430 -25.97 35.04 -16.83
C LYS A 430 -24.99 35.69 -15.84
N ASP A 431 -23.73 35.24 -15.79
CA ASP A 431 -22.69 35.81 -14.93
C ASP A 431 -22.29 37.23 -15.38
N ALA A 432 -22.07 37.44 -16.68
CA ALA A 432 -21.75 38.76 -17.25
C ALA A 432 -22.88 39.78 -17.00
N TRP A 433 -24.13 39.35 -17.10
CA TRP A 433 -25.29 40.18 -16.77
C TRP A 433 -25.32 40.57 -15.29
N GLY A 434 -25.04 39.61 -14.39
CA GLY A 434 -24.94 39.86 -12.95
C GLY A 434 -23.84 40.88 -12.60
N ARG A 435 -22.75 40.89 -13.36
CA ARG A 435 -21.62 41.85 -13.21
C ARG A 435 -21.81 43.16 -13.97
N ARG A 436 -22.94 43.34 -14.67
CA ARG A 436 -23.22 44.47 -15.58
C ARG A 436 -22.19 44.63 -16.70
N ASP A 437 -21.53 43.55 -17.10
CA ASP A 437 -20.61 43.52 -18.22
C ASP A 437 -21.35 43.23 -19.53
N TYR A 438 -22.12 44.22 -19.99
CA TYR A 438 -22.95 44.12 -21.18
C TYR A 438 -22.12 44.00 -22.47
N ARG A 439 -20.90 44.54 -22.47
CA ARG A 439 -20.00 44.55 -23.62
C ARG A 439 -19.54 43.14 -23.98
N THR A 440 -19.17 42.35 -22.98
CA THR A 440 -18.79 40.94 -23.16
C THR A 440 -19.94 40.11 -23.73
N ILE A 441 -21.19 40.39 -23.36
CA ILE A 441 -22.38 39.71 -23.91
C ILE A 441 -22.55 40.03 -25.39
N VAL A 442 -22.45 41.31 -25.78
CA VAL A 442 -22.63 41.75 -27.17
C VAL A 442 -21.50 41.25 -28.07
N ASP A 443 -20.24 41.37 -27.62
CA ASP A 443 -19.07 40.96 -28.40
C ASP A 443 -19.03 39.44 -28.58
N THR A 444 -19.39 38.68 -27.55
CA THR A 444 -19.49 37.21 -27.67
C THR A 444 -20.67 36.81 -28.57
N SER A 445 -21.81 37.50 -28.49
CA SER A 445 -22.96 37.24 -29.35
C SER A 445 -22.64 37.45 -30.84
N ARG A 446 -21.89 38.50 -31.18
CA ARG A 446 -21.44 38.76 -32.57
C ARG A 446 -20.51 37.67 -33.13
N ARG A 447 -19.92 36.86 -32.26
CA ARG A 447 -19.02 35.75 -32.63
C ARG A 447 -19.75 34.42 -32.79
N LEU A 448 -20.99 34.31 -32.31
CA LEU A 448 -21.86 33.14 -32.51
C LEU A 448 -22.57 33.24 -33.87
N SER A 449 -23.16 32.13 -34.33
CA SER A 449 -23.99 32.16 -35.54
C SER A 449 -25.34 32.83 -35.27
N GLU A 450 -25.81 33.66 -36.21
CA GLU A 450 -27.07 34.39 -36.07
C GLU A 450 -28.27 33.44 -35.92
N SER A 451 -28.27 32.31 -36.63
CA SER A 451 -29.29 31.27 -36.48
C SER A 451 -29.35 30.73 -35.06
N PHE A 452 -28.21 30.48 -34.42
CA PHE A 452 -28.15 29.93 -33.07
C PHE A 452 -28.67 30.91 -31.99
N ILE A 453 -28.37 32.20 -32.12
CA ILE A 453 -28.88 33.21 -31.17
C ILE A 453 -30.40 33.40 -31.33
N GLN A 454 -30.91 33.34 -32.55
CA GLN A 454 -32.35 33.46 -32.81
C GLN A 454 -33.14 32.24 -32.32
N ASP A 455 -32.55 31.04 -32.38
CA ASP A 455 -33.17 29.80 -31.91
C ASP A 455 -33.20 29.68 -30.38
N ASP A 456 -32.29 30.35 -29.66
CA ASP A 456 -32.21 30.34 -28.19
C ASP A 456 -32.79 31.62 -27.56
N PHE A 457 -34.08 31.56 -27.20
CA PHE A 457 -34.82 32.68 -26.62
C PHE A 457 -34.12 33.33 -25.41
N GLY A 458 -33.44 32.53 -24.57
CA GLY A 458 -32.76 33.04 -23.38
C GLY A 458 -31.52 33.89 -23.74
N LEU A 459 -30.72 33.41 -24.69
CA LEU A 459 -29.55 34.14 -25.18
C LEU A 459 -29.94 35.39 -25.97
N LEU A 460 -31.01 35.31 -26.76
CA LEU A 460 -31.57 36.45 -27.50
C LEU A 460 -32.00 37.58 -26.57
N MET A 461 -32.61 37.25 -25.43
CA MET A 461 -33.02 38.23 -24.42
C MET A 461 -31.81 38.92 -23.76
N TYR A 462 -30.78 38.17 -23.37
CA TYR A 462 -29.54 38.75 -22.84
C TYR A 462 -28.86 39.67 -23.86
N TYR A 463 -28.82 39.27 -25.14
CA TYR A 463 -28.22 40.07 -26.21
C TYR A 463 -28.98 41.38 -26.48
N ARG A 464 -30.31 41.33 -26.62
CA ARG A 464 -31.15 42.52 -26.87
C ARG A 464 -31.11 43.50 -25.70
N ASN A 465 -31.19 42.98 -24.47
CA ASN A 465 -31.15 43.82 -23.28
C ASN A 465 -29.75 44.43 -23.06
N ALA A 466 -28.67 43.70 -23.38
CA ALA A 466 -27.32 44.22 -23.30
C ALA A 466 -27.04 45.30 -24.37
N LEU A 467 -27.59 45.15 -25.59
CA LEU A 467 -27.54 46.18 -26.63
C LEU A 467 -28.25 47.46 -26.18
N SER A 468 -29.46 47.35 -25.62
CA SER A 468 -30.23 48.50 -25.13
C SER A 468 -29.54 49.24 -23.98
N GLN A 469 -28.69 48.58 -23.19
CA GLN A 469 -27.94 49.20 -22.09
C GLN A 469 -26.59 49.80 -22.53
N LEU A 470 -26.18 49.58 -23.79
CA LEU A 470 -24.96 50.14 -24.39
C LEU A 470 -25.25 51.25 -25.41
N GLU A 471 -26.52 51.42 -25.81
CA GLU A 471 -27.01 52.47 -26.70
C GLU A 471 -27.57 53.71 -25.95
N GLU A 472 -27.68 53.64 -24.62
CA GLU A 472 -27.74 54.79 -23.69
C GLU A 472 -26.34 55.14 -23.18
#